data_AF-A0A9W8S1K1-F1
#
_entry.id   AF-A0A9W8S1K1-F1
#
_cell.length_a   1.000
_cell.length_b   1.000
_cell.length_c   1.000
_cell.angle_alpha   90.00
_cell.angle_beta   90.00
_cell.angle_gamma   90.00
#
_symmetry.space_group_name_H-M   'P 1'
#
loop_
_entity.id
_entity.type
_entity.pdbx_description
1 polymer ?
#
loop_
_entity_poly.entity_id
_entity_poly.type
_entity_poly.pdbx_seq_one_letter_code
_entity_poly.pdbx_strand_id
1 'polypeptide(L)'
;MSGADDLVELDRPNVRRRLEDSFIQDATNDDRSASTNLSSSHTMSENDIATKVAEFRELLLNGLPVNLMTAEFKNYIFYNSNERLEEASRAGANLADITIGNDCLPTWPDRTWDPTKESLHDFIQAQLASHDEARQAGKLVCGDIIWKGNRKLEEAKALGLELEDIQIGLNLLPV
;
A
#
# COMPACT_ATOMS: atom_id res chain seq x y z
N MET A 1 30.17 -43.26 35.59
CA MET A 1 30.69 -42.04 36.26
C MET A 1 30.30 -40.90 35.33
N SER A 2 29.16 -40.24 35.57
CA SER A 2 28.98 -39.07 36.48
C SER A 2 29.69 -37.84 35.89
N GLY A 3 29.05 -36.71 35.57
CA GLY A 3 27.65 -36.28 35.71
C GLY A 3 27.48 -34.83 35.21
N ALA A 4 26.21 -34.39 35.20
CA ALA A 4 25.65 -33.02 35.22
C ALA A 4 26.07 -32.04 34.08
N ASP A 5 25.19 -31.65 33.16
CA ASP A 5 24.01 -30.76 33.30
C ASP A 5 24.31 -29.45 34.03
N ASP A 6 24.51 -28.37 33.26
CA ASP A 6 24.37 -26.99 33.73
C ASP A 6 23.56 -26.18 32.70
N LEU A 7 22.28 -26.05 33.04
CA LEU A 7 21.31 -25.14 32.42
C LEU A 7 21.48 -23.77 33.06
N VAL A 8 21.89 -22.77 32.29
CA VAL A 8 21.87 -21.37 32.74
C VAL A 8 20.47 -20.79 32.49
N GLU A 9 19.72 -20.73 33.58
CA GLU A 9 18.42 -20.11 33.78
C GLU A 9 18.53 -18.58 33.60
N LEU A 10 17.91 -18.04 32.55
CA LEU A 10 17.76 -16.59 32.35
C LEU A 10 16.44 -16.11 32.98
N ASP A 11 16.63 -15.47 34.12
CA ASP A 11 15.68 -14.82 35.02
C ASP A 11 14.73 -13.86 34.27
N ARG A 12 13.41 -14.10 34.37
CA ARG A 12 12.35 -13.24 33.84
C ARG A 12 11.67 -12.51 35.00
N PRO A 13 11.72 -11.17 35.09
CA PRO A 13 10.95 -10.47 36.10
C PRO A 13 9.47 -10.38 35.73
N ASN A 14 8.66 -10.89 36.65
CA ASN A 14 7.21 -10.96 36.65
C ASN A 14 6.64 -9.66 37.24
N VAL A 15 5.99 -8.80 36.44
CA VAL A 15 5.28 -7.62 36.97
C VAL A 15 3.77 -7.81 36.75
N ARG A 16 3.14 -8.35 37.79
CA ARG A 16 1.69 -8.48 37.91
C ARG A 16 1.04 -7.10 38.10
N ARG A 17 -0.09 -6.93 37.41
CA ARG A 17 -1.10 -5.88 37.60
C ARG A 17 -1.46 -5.69 39.09
N ARG A 18 -1.54 -4.43 39.52
CA ARG A 18 -2.36 -3.99 40.65
C ARG A 18 -2.83 -2.54 40.37
N LEU A 19 -4.08 -2.39 39.97
CA LEU A 19 -4.77 -1.12 39.75
C LEU A 19 -5.94 -1.07 40.74
N GLU A 20 -5.65 -0.86 42.02
CA GLU A 20 -6.64 -0.48 43.03
C GLU A 20 -5.94 0.41 44.07
N ASP A 21 -6.47 1.63 44.22
CA ASP A 21 -6.33 2.63 45.30
C ASP A 21 -6.16 4.04 44.67
N SER A 22 -7.26 4.71 44.34
CA SER A 22 -8.06 5.56 45.23
C SER A 22 -7.37 6.90 45.52
N PHE A 23 -7.96 8.00 45.04
CA PHE A 23 -8.06 9.25 45.81
C PHE A 23 -9.19 10.11 45.22
N ILE A 24 -10.25 10.24 46.02
CA ILE A 24 -11.32 11.23 45.88
C ILE A 24 -10.75 12.57 46.34
N GLN A 25 -10.96 13.65 45.58
CA GLN A 25 -11.04 14.99 46.13
C GLN A 25 -12.14 15.79 45.42
N ASP A 26 -13.17 16.05 46.20
CA ASP A 26 -14.33 16.88 45.93
C ASP A 26 -14.01 18.31 46.40
N ALA A 27 -14.27 19.32 45.57
CA ALA A 27 -14.28 20.72 45.99
C ALA A 27 -15.22 21.52 45.10
N THR A 28 -16.20 22.12 45.76
CA THR A 28 -17.40 22.76 45.25
C THR A 28 -17.19 24.24 44.88
N ASN A 29 -18.08 24.74 44.01
CA ASN A 29 -18.79 26.03 44.07
C ASN A 29 -18.78 26.87 42.77
N ASP A 30 -19.96 26.90 42.14
CA ASP A 30 -20.79 28.05 41.75
C ASP A 30 -20.21 29.23 40.94
N ASP A 31 -20.64 29.25 39.67
CA ASP A 31 -21.58 30.22 39.09
C ASP A 31 -21.15 31.69 38.90
N ARG A 32 -20.83 32.06 37.64
CA ARG A 32 -21.47 33.18 36.92
C ARG A 32 -20.98 33.33 35.47
N SER A 33 -21.92 33.08 34.56
CA SER A 33 -22.22 33.83 33.33
C SER A 33 -21.13 34.74 32.73
N ALA A 34 -20.54 34.28 31.63
CA ALA A 34 -20.15 35.15 30.52
C ALA A 34 -20.54 34.47 29.20
N SER A 35 -21.73 34.82 28.70
CA SER A 35 -22.11 34.64 27.30
C SER A 35 -21.13 35.36 26.39
N THR A 36 -20.48 34.62 25.51
CA THR A 36 -19.96 35.01 24.18
C THR A 36 -19.27 33.78 23.63
N ASN A 37 -19.44 33.27 22.42
CA ASN A 37 -20.24 33.62 21.27
C ASN A 37 -20.31 32.36 20.39
N LEU A 38 -21.48 32.15 19.78
CA LEU A 38 -21.67 31.45 18.51
C LEU A 38 -21.10 30.03 18.42
N SER A 39 -21.94 29.08 18.84
CA SER A 39 -22.06 27.79 18.20
C SER A 39 -22.15 28.01 16.68
N SER A 40 -21.03 27.86 15.98
CA SER A 40 -21.03 27.60 14.54
C SER A 40 -21.41 26.14 14.37
N SER A 41 -22.71 25.87 14.59
CA SER A 41 -23.35 24.67 14.09
C SER A 41 -23.37 24.80 12.57
N HIS A 42 -22.23 24.51 11.94
CA HIS A 42 -22.17 24.21 10.52
C HIS A 42 -22.91 22.88 10.33
N THR A 43 -24.24 22.96 10.29
CA THR A 43 -25.06 21.85 9.84
C THR A 43 -24.71 21.68 8.37
N MET A 44 -23.89 20.67 8.09
CA MET A 44 -23.61 20.27 6.71
C MET A 44 -24.95 20.11 5.99
N SER A 45 -25.10 20.76 4.84
CA SER A 45 -26.30 20.61 4.01
C SER A 45 -26.46 19.14 3.64
N GLU A 46 -27.69 18.68 3.43
CA GLU A 46 -27.95 17.31 2.93
C GLU A 46 -27.17 17.02 1.64
N ASN A 47 -26.96 18.05 0.80
CA ASN A 47 -26.12 17.97 -0.39
C ASN A 47 -24.63 17.79 -0.07
N ASP A 48 -24.12 18.41 1.00
CA ASP A 48 -22.73 18.25 1.42
C ASP A 48 -22.49 16.84 1.97
N ILE A 49 -23.48 16.28 2.67
CA ILE A 49 -23.43 14.90 3.16
C ILE A 49 -23.44 13.93 1.97
N ALA A 50 -24.32 14.13 0.99
CA ALA A 50 -24.38 13.29 -0.21
C ALA A 50 -23.06 13.32 -1.00
N THR A 51 -22.47 14.49 -1.18
CA THR A 51 -21.15 14.66 -1.82
C THR A 51 -20.06 13.93 -1.06
N LYS A 52 -19.96 14.11 0.27
CA LYS A 52 -18.96 13.40 1.08
C LYS A 52 -19.15 11.88 1.10
N VAL A 53 -20.40 11.39 1.05
CA VAL A 53 -20.68 9.96 0.94
C VAL A 53 -20.25 9.42 -0.44
N ALA A 54 -20.44 10.19 -1.50
CA ALA A 54 -19.96 9.83 -2.84
C ALA A 54 -18.43 9.79 -2.89
N GLU A 55 -17.75 10.82 -2.38
CA GLU A 55 -16.29 10.88 -2.25
C GLU A 55 -15.74 9.72 -1.40
N PHE A 56 -16.40 9.44 -0.27
CA PHE A 56 -16.01 8.33 0.59
C PHE A 56 -16.20 6.99 -0.12
N ARG A 57 -17.31 6.77 -0.84
CA ARG A 57 -17.53 5.56 -1.65
C ARG A 57 -16.50 5.41 -2.76
N GLU A 58 -16.18 6.49 -3.46
CA GLU A 58 -15.07 6.58 -4.41
C GLU A 58 -13.76 6.14 -3.74
N LEU A 59 -13.45 6.66 -2.56
CA LEU A 59 -12.27 6.29 -1.80
C LEU A 59 -12.27 4.82 -1.37
N LEU A 60 -13.42 4.28 -0.95
CA LEU A 60 -13.58 2.88 -0.58
C LEU A 60 -13.38 1.95 -1.79
N LEU A 61 -13.94 2.30 -2.95
CA LEU A 61 -13.95 1.46 -4.14
C LEU A 61 -12.65 1.56 -4.96
N ASN A 62 -12.09 2.76 -5.05
CA ASN A 62 -10.92 3.04 -5.89
C ASN A 62 -9.62 2.91 -5.10
N GLY A 63 -9.62 3.28 -3.82
CA GLY A 63 -8.39 3.48 -3.06
C GLY A 63 -8.20 2.61 -1.83
N LEU A 64 -9.23 1.98 -1.24
CA LEU A 64 -9.10 1.36 0.08
C LEU A 64 -7.99 0.29 0.16
N PRO A 65 -7.87 -0.66 -0.78
CA PRO A 65 -6.83 -1.68 -0.70
C PRO A 65 -5.43 -1.05 -0.73
N VAL A 66 -5.21 -0.11 -1.64
CA VAL A 66 -3.92 0.60 -1.79
C VAL A 66 -3.67 1.56 -0.63
N ASN A 67 -4.69 2.26 -0.12
CA ASN A 67 -4.56 3.23 0.97
C ASN A 67 -4.16 2.57 2.29
N LEU A 68 -4.51 1.29 2.49
CA LEU A 68 -4.12 0.49 3.65
C LEU A 68 -2.70 -0.07 3.54
N MET A 69 -2.03 0.09 2.39
CA MET A 69 -0.65 -0.36 2.21
C MET A 69 0.36 0.58 2.86
N THR A 70 1.47 -0.03 3.27
CA THR A 70 2.63 0.68 3.80
C THR A 70 3.24 1.61 2.74
N ALA A 71 3.93 2.64 3.20
CA ALA A 71 4.60 3.58 2.29
C ALA A 71 5.71 2.86 1.50
N GLU A 72 6.37 1.90 2.15
CA GLU A 72 7.39 1.03 1.58
C GLU A 72 6.85 0.26 0.37
N PHE A 73 5.69 -0.39 0.50
CA PHE A 73 5.09 -1.13 -0.62
C PHE A 73 4.67 -0.19 -1.76
N LYS A 74 4.07 0.96 -1.45
CA LYS A 74 3.70 1.95 -2.48
C LYS A 74 4.90 2.45 -3.26
N ASN A 75 5.97 2.80 -2.55
CA ASN A 75 7.23 3.23 -3.15
C ASN A 75 7.83 2.10 -4.00
N TYR A 76 7.84 0.87 -3.47
CA TYR A 76 8.33 -0.30 -4.20
C TYR A 76 7.61 -0.46 -5.54
N ILE A 77 6.28 -0.50 -5.55
CA ILE A 77 5.49 -0.64 -6.77
C ILE A 77 5.73 0.55 -7.72
N PHE A 78 5.70 1.78 -7.22
CA PHE A 78 5.89 2.97 -8.04
C PHE A 78 7.24 2.96 -8.76
N TYR A 79 8.34 2.78 -8.01
CA TYR A 79 9.69 2.84 -8.60
C TYR A 79 9.96 1.66 -9.54
N ASN A 80 9.71 0.43 -9.08
CA ASN A 80 10.01 -0.76 -9.88
C ASN A 80 9.11 -0.85 -11.12
N SER A 81 7.87 -0.35 -11.05
CA SER A 81 7.00 -0.37 -12.22
C SER A 81 7.49 0.60 -13.28
N ASN A 82 7.81 1.83 -12.90
CA ASN A 82 8.30 2.82 -13.85
C ASN A 82 9.66 2.42 -14.44
N GLU A 83 10.55 1.84 -13.63
CA GLU A 83 11.80 1.26 -14.14
C GLU A 83 11.56 0.16 -15.19
N ARG A 84 10.58 -0.73 -14.96
CA ARG A 84 10.21 -1.77 -15.92
C ARG A 84 9.55 -1.20 -17.18
N LEU A 85 8.76 -0.13 -17.09
CA LEU A 85 8.22 0.55 -18.27
C LEU A 85 9.32 1.20 -19.10
N GLU A 86 10.31 1.82 -18.46
CA GLU A 86 11.50 2.35 -19.13
C GLU A 86 12.35 1.23 -19.76
N GLU A 87 12.50 0.09 -19.08
CA GLU A 87 13.14 -1.11 -19.65
C GLU A 87 12.39 -1.62 -20.88
N ALA A 88 11.07 -1.71 -20.82
CA ALA A 88 10.22 -2.13 -21.92
C ALA A 88 10.35 -1.19 -23.13
N SER A 89 10.30 0.13 -22.92
CA SER A 89 10.48 1.12 -23.99
C SER A 89 11.88 1.00 -24.61
N ARG A 90 12.94 0.84 -23.81
CA ARG A 90 14.31 0.60 -24.32
C ARG A 90 14.45 -0.72 -25.08
N ALA A 91 13.68 -1.74 -24.72
CA ALA A 91 13.62 -3.02 -25.41
C ALA A 91 12.77 -2.98 -26.70
N GLY A 92 12.09 -1.86 -26.97
CA GLY A 92 11.18 -1.72 -28.12
C GLY A 92 9.88 -2.51 -27.94
N ALA A 93 9.47 -2.79 -26.71
CA ALA A 93 8.21 -3.45 -26.44
C ALA A 93 7.03 -2.54 -26.80
N ASN A 94 5.95 -3.13 -27.33
CA ASN A 94 4.73 -2.38 -27.62
C ASN A 94 3.83 -2.34 -26.37
N LEU A 95 3.10 -1.24 -26.16
CA LEU A 95 2.08 -1.14 -25.10
C LEU A 95 1.08 -2.31 -25.16
N ALA A 96 0.75 -2.81 -26.35
CA ALA A 96 -0.13 -3.96 -26.57
C ALA A 96 0.30 -5.21 -25.78
N ASP A 97 1.62 -5.40 -25.61
CA ASP A 97 2.23 -6.57 -24.97
C ASP A 97 2.45 -6.38 -23.46
N ILE A 98 2.26 -5.14 -22.95
CA ILE A 98 2.44 -4.82 -21.54
C ILE A 98 1.19 -5.23 -20.76
N THR A 99 1.43 -5.92 -19.65
CA THR A 99 0.43 -6.34 -18.67
C THR A 99 0.99 -6.17 -17.26
N ILE A 100 0.11 -6.11 -16.25
CA ILE A 100 0.51 -6.18 -14.84
C ILE A 100 0.53 -7.65 -14.41
N GLY A 101 1.70 -8.11 -14.01
CA GLY A 101 1.98 -9.49 -13.59
C GLY A 101 1.56 -9.80 -12.15
N ASN A 102 1.79 -11.05 -11.74
CA ASN A 102 1.45 -11.53 -10.40
C ASN A 102 2.28 -10.91 -9.28
N ASP A 103 3.40 -10.27 -9.62
CA ASP A 103 4.22 -9.44 -8.74
C ASP A 103 3.71 -7.99 -8.64
N CYS A 104 2.55 -7.69 -9.24
CA CYS A 104 1.95 -6.35 -9.31
C CYS A 104 2.78 -5.33 -10.11
N LEU A 105 3.72 -5.79 -10.91
CA LEU A 105 4.59 -4.96 -11.72
C LEU A 105 4.31 -5.18 -13.21
N PRO A 106 4.62 -4.21 -14.08
CA PRO A 106 4.60 -4.39 -15.53
C PRO A 106 5.47 -5.56 -15.98
N THR A 107 4.99 -6.30 -16.98
CA THR A 107 5.68 -7.39 -17.63
C THR A 107 5.24 -7.50 -19.09
N TRP A 108 6.12 -8.05 -19.93
CA TRP A 108 5.88 -8.32 -21.36
C TRP A 108 6.55 -9.66 -21.73
N PRO A 109 6.17 -10.29 -22.86
CA PRO A 109 6.65 -11.63 -23.23
C PRO A 109 8.18 -11.76 -23.31
N ASP A 110 8.86 -10.73 -23.78
CA ASP A 110 10.32 -10.75 -23.98
C ASP A 110 11.12 -10.35 -22.74
N ARG A 111 10.47 -10.13 -21.59
CA ARG A 111 11.15 -9.89 -20.31
C ARG A 111 11.72 -11.18 -19.75
N THR A 112 12.84 -11.62 -20.31
CA THR A 112 13.55 -12.84 -19.92
C THR A 112 14.97 -12.51 -19.43
N TRP A 113 15.59 -13.46 -18.72
CA TRP A 113 16.95 -13.29 -18.23
C TRP A 113 17.94 -13.10 -19.37
N ASP A 114 18.75 -12.05 -19.29
CA ASP A 114 19.84 -11.78 -20.23
C ASP A 114 21.20 -12.09 -19.57
N PRO A 115 21.91 -13.16 -19.99
CA PRO A 115 23.19 -13.55 -19.40
C PRO A 115 24.29 -12.52 -19.61
N THR A 116 24.11 -11.55 -20.51
CA THR A 116 25.09 -10.48 -20.77
C THR A 116 24.93 -9.28 -19.83
N LYS A 117 23.77 -9.15 -19.17
CA LYS A 117 23.46 -8.03 -18.27
C LYS A 117 23.57 -8.38 -16.79
N GLU A 118 23.19 -9.59 -16.41
CA GLU A 118 23.16 -10.01 -15.00
C GLU A 118 23.38 -11.52 -14.83
N SER A 119 23.73 -11.94 -13.61
CA SER A 119 23.80 -13.36 -13.30
C SER A 119 22.40 -13.97 -13.15
N LEU A 120 22.25 -15.25 -13.48
CA LEU A 120 20.99 -15.96 -13.27
C LEU A 120 20.56 -15.95 -11.80
N HIS A 121 21.53 -15.95 -10.88
CA HIS A 121 21.26 -15.92 -9.45
C HIS A 121 20.58 -14.60 -9.06
N ASP A 122 21.13 -13.48 -9.51
CA ASP A 122 20.60 -12.14 -9.21
C ASP A 122 19.20 -11.97 -9.82
N PHE A 123 19.00 -12.41 -11.06
CA PHE A 123 17.69 -12.40 -11.72
C PHE A 123 16.63 -13.18 -10.94
N ILE A 124 16.95 -14.42 -10.53
CA ILE A 124 16.02 -15.26 -9.75
C ILE A 124 15.75 -14.63 -8.39
N GLN A 125 16.76 -14.08 -7.72
CA GLN A 125 16.59 -13.40 -6.43
C GLN A 125 15.71 -12.16 -6.56
N ALA A 126 15.90 -11.35 -7.59
CA ALA A 126 15.08 -10.17 -7.86
C ALA A 126 13.62 -10.54 -8.13
N GLN A 127 13.37 -11.60 -8.92
CA GLN A 127 12.01 -12.09 -9.15
C GLN A 127 11.36 -12.61 -7.87
N LEU A 128 12.10 -13.37 -7.06
CA LEU A 128 11.59 -13.89 -5.80
C LEU A 128 11.26 -12.77 -4.80
N ALA A 129 12.13 -11.76 -4.71
CA ALA A 129 11.89 -10.57 -3.89
C ALA A 129 10.63 -9.83 -4.35
N SER A 130 10.45 -9.63 -5.65
CA SER A 130 9.26 -8.98 -6.21
C SER A 130 7.98 -9.73 -5.86
N HIS A 131 8.02 -11.06 -5.95
CA HIS A 131 6.90 -11.90 -5.56
C HIS A 131 6.62 -11.88 -4.04
N ASP A 132 7.65 -11.81 -3.20
CA ASP A 132 7.47 -11.73 -1.76
C ASP A 132 6.86 -10.39 -1.34
N GLU A 133 7.32 -9.27 -1.91
CA GLU A 133 6.73 -7.94 -1.69
C GLU A 133 5.24 -7.92 -2.07
N ALA A 134 4.89 -8.44 -3.25
CA ALA A 134 3.49 -8.58 -3.64
C ALA A 134 2.71 -9.50 -2.68
N ARG A 135 3.32 -10.58 -2.18
CA ARG A 135 2.67 -11.46 -1.21
C ARG A 135 2.41 -10.76 0.12
N GLN A 136 3.31 -9.90 0.57
CA GLN A 136 3.18 -9.14 1.82
C GLN A 136 2.02 -8.14 1.77
N ALA A 137 1.75 -7.51 0.62
CA ALA A 137 0.57 -6.65 0.43
C ALA A 137 -0.76 -7.40 0.51
N GLY A 138 -0.73 -8.71 0.28
CA GLY A 138 -1.89 -9.59 0.41
C GLY A 138 -2.73 -9.68 -0.86
N LYS A 139 -3.42 -10.81 -1.00
CA LYS A 139 -4.13 -11.21 -2.24
C LYS A 139 -5.16 -10.19 -2.73
N LEU A 140 -5.83 -9.50 -1.81
CA LEU A 140 -6.88 -8.55 -2.16
C LEU A 140 -6.30 -7.32 -2.87
N VAL A 141 -5.22 -6.75 -2.31
CA VAL A 141 -4.55 -5.58 -2.89
C VAL A 141 -3.93 -5.94 -4.22
N CYS A 142 -3.22 -7.06 -4.29
CA CYS A 142 -2.58 -7.51 -5.52
C CYS A 142 -3.60 -7.81 -6.61
N GLY A 143 -4.69 -8.49 -6.27
CA GLY A 143 -5.79 -8.73 -7.21
C GLY A 143 -6.40 -7.42 -7.73
N ASP A 144 -6.54 -6.42 -6.87
CA ASP A 144 -7.07 -5.11 -7.24
C ASP A 144 -6.10 -4.32 -8.14
N ILE A 145 -4.79 -4.30 -7.83
CA ILE A 145 -3.76 -3.66 -8.67
C ILE A 145 -3.68 -4.33 -10.04
N ILE A 146 -3.64 -5.66 -10.09
CA ILE A 146 -3.59 -6.42 -11.35
C ILE A 146 -4.83 -6.13 -12.19
N TRP A 147 -6.01 -6.19 -11.59
CA TRP A 147 -7.25 -6.01 -12.32
C TRP A 147 -7.42 -4.56 -12.82
N LYS A 148 -7.27 -3.56 -11.93
CA LYS A 148 -7.40 -2.14 -12.29
C LYS A 148 -6.28 -1.70 -13.23
N GLY A 149 -5.06 -2.17 -13.00
CA GLY A 149 -3.90 -1.83 -13.81
C GLY A 149 -4.06 -2.33 -15.24
N ASN A 150 -4.40 -3.61 -15.42
CA ASN A 150 -4.65 -4.16 -16.76
C ASN A 150 -5.84 -3.49 -17.44
N ARG A 151 -6.93 -3.17 -16.72
CA ARG A 151 -8.06 -2.42 -17.30
C ARG A 151 -7.61 -1.05 -17.84
N LYS A 152 -6.78 -0.32 -17.09
CA LYS A 152 -6.26 0.98 -17.54
C LYS A 152 -5.30 0.87 -18.72
N LEU A 153 -4.50 -0.19 -18.79
CA LEU A 153 -3.68 -0.47 -19.97
C LEU A 153 -4.56 -0.73 -21.20
N GLU A 154 -5.67 -1.48 -21.06
CA GLU A 154 -6.62 -1.66 -22.16
C GLU A 154 -7.30 -0.36 -22.59
N GLU A 155 -7.64 0.52 -21.64
CA GLU A 155 -8.15 1.87 -21.95
C GLU A 155 -7.11 2.70 -22.73
N ALA A 156 -5.85 2.68 -22.29
CA ALA A 156 -4.76 3.36 -22.98
C ALA A 156 -4.55 2.84 -24.42
N LYS A 157 -4.58 1.51 -24.60
CA LYS A 157 -4.51 0.86 -25.92
C LYS A 157 -5.67 1.31 -26.81
N ALA A 158 -6.88 1.37 -26.27
CA ALA A 158 -8.08 1.80 -27.01
C ALA A 158 -8.02 3.29 -27.41
N LEU A 159 -7.32 4.11 -26.63
CA LEU A 159 -7.05 5.51 -26.93
C LEU A 159 -5.90 5.72 -27.93
N GLY A 160 -5.19 4.65 -28.29
CA GLY A 160 -4.03 4.72 -29.20
C GLY A 160 -2.81 5.40 -28.58
N LEU A 161 -2.67 5.33 -27.26
CA LEU A 161 -1.47 5.80 -26.56
C LEU A 161 -0.27 4.89 -26.85
N GLU A 162 0.92 5.47 -26.79
CA GLU A 162 2.18 4.73 -26.89
C GLU A 162 2.70 4.35 -25.50
N LEU A 163 3.71 3.48 -25.43
CA LEU A 163 4.24 3.02 -24.15
C LEU A 163 4.91 4.17 -23.38
N GLU A 164 5.50 5.11 -24.11
CA GLU A 164 6.18 6.31 -23.62
C GLU A 164 5.23 7.28 -22.92
N ASP A 165 3.92 7.18 -23.22
CA ASP A 165 2.88 8.00 -22.60
C ASP A 165 2.42 7.41 -21.25
N ILE A 166 2.82 6.18 -20.90
CA ILE A 166 2.34 5.46 -19.74
C ILE A 166 3.33 5.52 -18.58
N GLN A 167 2.82 5.90 -17.43
CA GLN A 167 3.54 5.80 -16.16
C GLN A 167 2.63 5.27 -15.06
N ILE A 168 3.22 4.69 -14.02
CA ILE A 168 2.47 4.35 -12.81
C ILE A 168 2.34 5.59 -11.93
N GLY A 169 1.10 6.01 -11.70
CA GLY A 169 0.78 7.14 -10.83
C GLY A 169 0.84 6.79 -9.33
N LEU A 170 0.61 7.79 -8.48
CA LEU A 170 0.61 7.62 -7.01
C LEU A 170 -0.50 6.69 -6.49
N ASN A 171 -1.52 6.44 -7.31
CA ASN A 171 -2.56 5.44 -7.04
C ASN A 171 -2.10 4.00 -7.37
N LEU A 172 -0.84 3.82 -7.77
CA LEU A 172 -0.23 2.56 -8.22
C LEU A 172 -0.88 1.98 -9.48
N LEU A 173 -1.51 2.83 -10.29
CA LEU A 173 -2.15 2.44 -11.53
C LEU A 173 -1.55 3.20 -12.72
N PRO A 174 -1.61 2.62 -13.94
CA PRO A 174 -1.25 3.31 -15.17
C PRO A 174 -2.09 4.59 -15.36
N VAL A 175 -1.41 5.67 -15.71
CA VAL A 175 -1.99 6.98 -16.03
C VAL A 175 -1.38 7.55 -17.30
#